data_AF-A0A517VJI2-F1
#
_entry.id   AF-A0A517VJI2-F1
#
_cell.length_a   1.000
_cell.length_b   1.000
_cell.length_c   1.000
_cell.angle_alpha   90.00
_cell.angle_beta   90.00
_cell.angle_gamma   90.00
#
_symmetry.space_group_name_H-M   'P 1'
#
loop_
_entity.id
_entity.type
_entity.pdbx_description
1 polymer ?
#
loop_
_entity_poly.entity_id
_entity_poly.type
_entity_poly.pdbx_seq_one_letter_code
_entity_poly.pdbx_strand_id
1 'polypeptide(L)'
;MQFYEQHYERYCLREYIGMWYPNIPGAVIDWFLIKLNLKRLNRKPFPVFRSIQDNLMDLDQVPEIYQSEIQAELNLLSSYGFVHPILTGVISGSCINGLTLMGIGLLSRHQKGDSAVSVIIDFHEGQVTRRPYFIFTFYDDLPGDVTSSNGRFMCYSDPGDDIAYYPTVNFEELTQLHYQKIMYLKRACLIINDNEELIQLSDERLVKSIDQLIHRGILKYSFSE
;
A
#
# COMPACT_ATOMS: atom_id res chain seq x y z
N MET A 1 13.34 -11.07 1.67
CA MET A 1 11.96 -11.59 1.90
C MET A 1 11.86 -12.38 3.21
N GLN A 2 10.79 -12.14 3.98
CA GLN A 2 10.49 -12.88 5.23
C GLN A 2 9.01 -13.25 5.25
N PHE A 3 8.63 -14.34 5.94
CA PHE A 3 7.24 -14.76 6.05
C PHE A 3 6.64 -14.36 7.39
N TYR A 4 5.38 -13.91 7.35
CA TYR A 4 4.63 -13.49 8.53
C TYR A 4 3.24 -14.11 8.54
N GLU A 5 2.69 -14.27 9.74
CA GLU A 5 1.28 -14.54 9.98
C GLU A 5 0.59 -13.29 10.51
N GLN A 6 -0.60 -13.00 10.00
CA GLN A 6 -1.43 -11.89 10.44
C GLN A 6 -2.44 -12.36 11.50
N HIS A 7 -2.33 -11.77 12.69
CA HIS A 7 -3.13 -12.03 13.86
C HIS A 7 -4.31 -11.06 13.91
N TYR A 8 -5.38 -11.37 13.16
CA TYR A 8 -6.55 -10.50 13.05
C TYR A 8 -7.23 -10.21 14.40
N GLU A 9 -7.10 -11.11 15.39
CA GLU A 9 -7.61 -10.88 16.73
C GLU A 9 -6.94 -9.71 17.46
N ARG A 10 -5.82 -9.18 16.95
CA ARG A 10 -5.12 -8.05 17.54
C ARG A 10 -5.65 -6.69 17.06
N TYR A 11 -6.42 -6.67 15.98
CA TYR A 11 -7.07 -5.44 15.52
C TYR A 11 -8.16 -4.99 16.48
N CYS A 12 -8.27 -3.66 16.65
CA CYS A 12 -9.45 -3.06 17.26
C CYS A 12 -10.63 -3.08 16.27
N LEU A 13 -11.85 -2.81 16.77
CA LEU A 13 -13.05 -2.88 15.92
C LEU A 13 -12.97 -1.94 14.72
N ARG A 14 -12.52 -0.69 14.93
CA ARG A 14 -12.38 0.33 13.87
C ARG A 14 -11.46 -0.14 12.73
N GLU A 15 -10.35 -0.76 13.10
CA GLU A 15 -9.38 -1.30 12.14
C GLU A 15 -9.98 -2.48 11.37
N TYR A 16 -10.63 -3.39 12.09
CA TYR A 16 -11.23 -4.58 11.49
C TYR A 16 -12.33 -4.20 10.49
N ILE A 17 -13.30 -3.36 10.88
CA ILE A 17 -14.39 -2.96 9.97
C ILE A 17 -13.89 -2.22 8.72
N GLY A 18 -12.75 -1.52 8.81
CA GLY A 18 -12.12 -0.86 7.66
C GLY A 18 -11.72 -1.84 6.55
N MET A 19 -11.38 -3.08 6.93
CA MET A 19 -10.96 -4.15 6.00
C MET A 19 -12.12 -4.81 5.25
N TRP A 20 -13.32 -4.78 5.82
CA TRP A 20 -14.44 -5.63 5.39
C TRP A 20 -15.57 -4.86 4.72
N TYR A 21 -15.32 -3.63 4.29
CA TYR A 21 -16.30 -2.85 3.54
C TYR A 21 -16.66 -3.53 2.19
N PRO A 22 -17.94 -3.50 1.74
CA PRO A 22 -19.11 -2.84 2.34
C PRO A 22 -19.79 -3.60 3.47
N ASN A 23 -19.37 -4.83 3.76
CA ASN A 23 -20.03 -5.71 4.72
C ASN A 23 -19.65 -5.39 6.19
N ILE A 24 -19.91 -4.16 6.62
CA ILE A 24 -19.65 -3.70 7.99
C ILE A 24 -20.43 -4.52 9.04
N PRO A 25 -21.74 -4.82 8.87
CA PRO A 25 -22.47 -5.59 9.88
C PRO A 25 -21.88 -6.99 10.11
N GLY A 26 -21.54 -7.69 9.02
CA GLY A 26 -20.86 -8.99 9.11
C GLY A 26 -19.50 -8.89 9.80
N ALA A 27 -18.72 -7.85 9.49
CA ALA A 27 -17.43 -7.61 10.12
C ALA A 27 -17.53 -7.36 11.63
N VAL A 28 -18.54 -6.62 12.08
CA VAL A 28 -18.77 -6.38 13.52
C VAL A 28 -19.08 -7.69 14.23
N ILE A 29 -19.99 -8.51 13.68
CA ILE A 29 -20.37 -9.80 14.24
C ILE A 29 -19.13 -10.71 14.33
N ASP A 30 -18.39 -10.84 13.23
CA ASP A 30 -17.19 -11.67 13.17
C ASP A 30 -16.13 -11.23 14.17
N TRP A 31 -15.91 -9.92 14.31
CA TRP A 31 -14.98 -9.37 15.28
C TRP A 31 -15.36 -9.76 16.71
N PHE A 32 -16.64 -9.63 17.09
CA PHE A 32 -17.12 -10.06 18.41
C PHE A 32 -16.91 -11.56 18.61
N LEU A 33 -17.25 -12.39 17.63
CA LEU A 33 -17.05 -13.84 17.71
C LEU A 33 -15.57 -14.22 17.86
N ILE A 34 -14.67 -13.50 17.19
CA ILE A 34 -13.22 -13.68 17.33
C ILE A 34 -12.76 -13.29 18.72
N LYS A 35 -13.19 -12.15 19.25
CA LYS A 35 -12.80 -11.69 20.61
C LYS A 35 -13.32 -12.60 21.71
N LEU A 36 -14.48 -13.22 21.51
CA LEU A 36 -15.05 -14.21 22.43
C LEU A 36 -14.48 -15.63 22.22
N ASN A 37 -13.51 -15.81 21.32
CA ASN A 37 -12.95 -17.12 20.93
C ASN A 37 -13.99 -18.13 20.38
N LEU A 38 -15.15 -17.65 19.92
CA LEU A 38 -16.21 -18.45 19.30
C LEU A 38 -15.95 -18.70 17.80
N LYS A 39 -15.10 -17.87 17.17
CA LYS A 39 -14.64 -18.02 15.79
C LYS A 39 -13.11 -17.92 15.76
N ARG A 40 -12.44 -18.89 15.13
CA ARG A 40 -11.01 -18.83 14.85
C ARG A 40 -10.80 -18.56 13.36
N LEU A 41 -9.94 -17.60 13.04
CA LEU A 41 -9.51 -17.34 11.67
C LEU A 41 -8.28 -18.21 11.37
N ASN A 42 -8.28 -18.82 10.20
CA ASN A 42 -7.10 -19.53 9.70
C ASN A 42 -6.00 -18.51 9.44
N ARG A 43 -4.85 -18.69 10.10
CA ARG A 43 -3.65 -17.91 9.85
C ARG A 43 -2.76 -18.71 8.92
N LYS A 44 -2.32 -18.09 7.85
CA LYS A 44 -1.33 -18.67 6.93
C LYS A 44 -0.16 -17.71 6.82
N PRO A 45 1.07 -18.23 6.70
CA PRO A 45 2.22 -17.41 6.37
C PRO A 45 2.00 -16.71 5.03
N PHE A 46 2.50 -15.48 4.90
CA PHE A 46 2.58 -14.76 3.62
C PHE A 46 3.91 -14.01 3.53
N PRO A 47 4.46 -13.83 2.32
CA PRO A 47 5.71 -13.11 2.12
C PRO A 47 5.51 -11.62 2.39
N VAL A 48 6.50 -11.03 3.04
CA VAL A 48 6.66 -9.59 3.17
C VAL A 48 8.06 -9.22 2.71
N PHE A 49 8.11 -8.26 1.81
CA PHE A 49 9.33 -7.61 1.37
C PHE A 49 9.47 -6.32 2.15
N ARG A 50 10.64 -6.12 2.74
CA ARG A 50 10.97 -4.91 3.49
C ARG A 50 11.69 -3.87 2.62
N SER A 51 11.96 -4.21 1.36
CA SER A 51 12.51 -3.32 0.37
C SER A 51 11.75 -3.46 -0.95
N ILE A 52 11.44 -2.34 -1.57
CA ILE A 52 10.92 -2.22 -2.94
C ILE A 52 11.94 -2.78 -3.92
N GLN A 53 13.23 -2.61 -3.65
CA GLN A 53 14.31 -3.07 -4.53
C GLN A 53 14.27 -4.59 -4.74
N ASP A 54 13.95 -5.34 -3.68
CA ASP A 54 13.79 -6.81 -3.75
C ASP A 54 12.63 -7.26 -4.65
N ASN A 55 11.71 -6.35 -4.97
CA ASN A 55 10.47 -6.63 -5.71
C ASN A 55 10.41 -5.95 -7.07
N LEU A 56 11.46 -5.24 -7.49
CA LEU A 56 11.47 -4.55 -8.77
C LEU A 56 11.22 -5.53 -9.91
N MET A 57 10.43 -5.09 -10.87
CA MET A 57 10.18 -5.82 -12.09
C MET A 57 10.07 -4.88 -13.28
N ASP A 58 10.39 -5.39 -14.44
CA ASP A 58 10.21 -4.70 -15.71
C ASP A 58 8.80 -4.97 -16.28
N LEU A 59 8.32 -4.08 -17.16
CA LEU A 59 6.97 -4.19 -17.74
C LEU A 59 6.83 -5.46 -18.60
N ASP A 60 7.89 -5.90 -19.26
CA ASP A 60 7.91 -7.12 -20.08
C ASP A 60 7.80 -8.41 -19.24
N GLN A 61 8.07 -8.33 -17.93
CA GLN A 61 7.85 -9.41 -16.98
C GLN A 61 6.39 -9.50 -16.51
N VAL A 62 5.55 -8.50 -16.81
CA VAL A 62 4.10 -8.53 -16.56
C VAL A 62 3.44 -9.43 -17.62
N PRO A 63 2.53 -10.36 -17.23
CA PRO A 63 1.81 -11.17 -18.21
C PRO A 63 1.10 -10.32 -19.26
N GLU A 64 1.23 -10.68 -20.54
CA GLU A 64 0.76 -9.89 -21.69
C GLU A 64 -0.70 -9.45 -21.58
N ILE A 65 -1.56 -10.34 -21.05
CA ILE A 65 -3.01 -10.09 -20.85
C ILE A 65 -3.31 -8.88 -19.96
N TYR A 66 -2.35 -8.45 -19.12
CA TYR A 66 -2.50 -7.32 -18.20
C TYR A 66 -1.75 -6.07 -18.64
N GLN A 67 -0.81 -6.17 -19.58
CA GLN A 67 0.08 -5.07 -19.95
C GLN A 67 -0.68 -3.83 -20.44
N SER A 68 -1.80 -3.99 -21.16
CA SER A 68 -2.61 -2.85 -21.63
C SER A 68 -3.22 -2.05 -20.47
N GLU A 69 -3.68 -2.73 -19.42
CA GLU A 69 -4.24 -2.09 -18.22
C GLU A 69 -3.15 -1.37 -17.43
N ILE A 70 -1.96 -1.99 -17.32
CA ILE A 70 -0.81 -1.35 -16.69
C ILE A 70 -0.39 -0.10 -17.47
N GLN A 71 -0.31 -0.19 -18.79
CA GLN A 71 0.04 0.95 -19.64
C GLN A 71 -1.00 2.07 -19.54
N ALA A 72 -2.29 1.74 -19.46
CA ALA A 72 -3.34 2.73 -19.24
C ALA A 72 -3.16 3.46 -17.90
N GLU A 73 -2.78 2.73 -16.85
CA GLU A 73 -2.47 3.32 -15.55
C GLU A 73 -1.24 4.23 -15.61
N LEU A 74 -0.15 3.78 -16.24
CA LEU A 74 1.05 4.61 -16.44
C LEU A 74 0.74 5.91 -17.21
N ASN A 75 -0.12 5.83 -18.23
CA ASN A 75 -0.56 6.99 -18.99
C ASN A 75 -1.41 7.95 -18.13
N LEU A 76 -2.27 7.40 -17.26
CA LEU A 76 -3.04 8.18 -16.29
C LEU A 76 -2.10 8.91 -15.32
N LEU A 77 -1.16 8.21 -14.70
CA LEU A 77 -0.21 8.83 -13.78
C LEU A 77 0.60 9.95 -14.47
N SER A 78 1.05 9.70 -15.70
CA SER A 78 1.75 10.70 -16.51
C SER A 78 0.91 11.94 -16.84
N SER A 79 -0.40 11.80 -17.06
CA SER A 79 -1.27 12.95 -17.37
C SER A 79 -1.44 13.91 -16.18
N TYR A 80 -1.23 13.42 -14.96
CA TYR A 80 -1.21 14.22 -13.73
C TYR A 80 0.21 14.56 -13.25
N GLY A 81 1.22 14.38 -14.11
CA GLY A 81 2.59 14.83 -13.85
C GLY A 81 3.45 13.88 -13.02
N PHE A 82 3.02 12.63 -12.80
CA PHE A 82 3.85 11.60 -12.19
C PHE A 82 4.74 10.93 -13.25
N VAL A 83 6.04 10.90 -12.98
CA VAL A 83 7.10 10.53 -13.94
C VAL A 83 8.01 9.43 -13.39
N HIS A 84 8.76 8.79 -14.29
CA HIS A 84 9.74 7.73 -13.97
C HIS A 84 9.15 6.61 -13.09
N PRO A 85 8.06 5.95 -13.54
CA PRO A 85 7.39 4.93 -12.75
C PRO A 85 8.31 3.75 -12.43
N ILE A 86 8.14 3.21 -11.23
CA ILE A 86 8.77 2.00 -10.70
C ILE A 86 7.69 0.93 -10.61
N LEU A 87 7.97 -0.25 -11.17
CA LEU A 87 7.10 -1.41 -11.10
C LEU A 87 7.63 -2.39 -10.06
N THR A 88 6.73 -2.91 -9.23
CA THR A 88 7.01 -3.93 -8.21
C THR A 88 6.06 -5.11 -8.34
N GLY A 89 6.55 -6.32 -8.09
CA GLY A 89 5.71 -7.50 -8.03
C GLY A 89 4.89 -7.58 -6.74
N VAL A 90 3.58 -7.79 -6.84
CA VAL A 90 2.72 -8.13 -5.70
C VAL A 90 2.68 -9.66 -5.61
N ILE A 91 3.50 -10.21 -4.74
CA ILE A 91 3.70 -11.66 -4.62
C ILE A 91 2.91 -12.19 -3.42
N SER A 92 2.26 -13.33 -3.59
CA SER A 92 1.57 -14.06 -2.52
C SER A 92 1.97 -15.53 -2.52
N GLY A 93 1.83 -16.20 -1.38
CA GLY A 93 2.17 -17.60 -1.20
C GLY A 93 2.48 -17.90 0.26
N SER A 94 2.62 -19.17 0.63
CA SER A 94 2.89 -19.56 2.03
C SER A 94 4.29 -20.11 2.28
N CYS A 95 5.05 -20.32 1.21
CA CYS A 95 6.45 -20.74 1.22
C CYS A 95 7.12 -20.27 -0.07
N ILE A 96 8.45 -20.35 -0.14
CA ILE A 96 9.27 -19.88 -1.28
C ILE A 96 8.85 -20.57 -2.59
N ASN A 97 8.62 -21.88 -2.55
CA ASN A 97 8.25 -22.66 -3.73
C ASN A 97 6.78 -22.49 -4.16
N GLY A 98 5.97 -21.81 -3.34
CA GLY A 98 4.54 -21.57 -3.60
C GLY A 98 4.22 -20.11 -3.87
N LEU A 99 5.22 -19.29 -4.20
CA LEU A 99 5.02 -17.88 -4.51
C LEU A 99 4.45 -17.69 -5.91
N THR A 100 3.43 -16.84 -6.01
CA THR A 100 2.76 -16.48 -7.25
C THR A 100 2.65 -14.97 -7.36
N LEU A 101 2.87 -14.43 -8.55
CA LEU A 101 2.59 -13.04 -8.87
C LEU A 101 1.07 -12.84 -8.91
N MET A 102 0.56 -12.05 -7.97
CA MET A 102 -0.88 -11.74 -7.82
C MET A 102 -1.24 -10.37 -8.35
N GLY A 103 -0.27 -9.59 -8.82
CA GLY A 103 -0.49 -8.21 -9.25
C GLY A 103 0.82 -7.45 -9.35
N ILE A 104 0.71 -6.14 -9.55
CA ILE A 104 1.84 -5.23 -9.51
C ILE A 104 1.56 -4.01 -8.64
N GLY A 105 2.60 -3.46 -8.03
CA GLY A 105 2.61 -2.14 -7.42
C GLY A 105 3.28 -1.16 -8.36
N LEU A 106 2.69 0.02 -8.52
CA LEU A 106 3.24 1.15 -9.24
C LEU A 106 3.58 2.23 -8.24
N LEU A 107 4.80 2.75 -8.33
CA LEU A 107 5.30 3.86 -7.54
C LEU A 107 5.90 4.91 -8.48
N SER A 108 5.52 6.18 -8.34
CA SER A 108 6.03 7.23 -9.23
C SER A 108 6.11 8.58 -8.51
N ARG A 109 7.19 9.32 -8.73
CA ARG A 109 7.33 10.69 -8.20
C ARG A 109 6.65 11.70 -9.12
N HIS A 110 6.12 12.77 -8.55
CA HIS A 110 5.65 13.90 -9.31
C HIS A 110 6.85 14.65 -9.94
N GLN A 111 6.65 15.30 -11.09
CA GLN A 111 7.69 16.01 -11.83
C GLN A 111 8.34 17.15 -11.04
N LYS A 112 7.63 17.71 -10.06
CA LYS A 112 8.17 18.73 -9.15
C LYS A 112 9.02 18.13 -8.01
N GLY A 113 9.03 16.80 -7.86
CA GLY A 113 9.66 16.08 -6.76
C GLY A 113 8.97 16.25 -5.41
N ASP A 114 7.90 17.05 -5.35
CA ASP A 114 7.21 17.42 -4.11
C ASP A 114 6.28 16.33 -3.56
N SER A 115 6.01 15.28 -4.32
CA SER A 115 5.10 14.20 -3.93
C SER A 115 5.38 12.92 -4.72
N ALA A 116 4.84 11.80 -4.27
CA ALA A 116 4.82 10.55 -4.99
C ALA A 116 3.46 9.85 -4.86
N VAL A 117 3.16 8.97 -5.81
CA VAL A 117 1.95 8.17 -5.86
C VAL A 117 2.29 6.69 -5.82
N SER A 118 1.52 5.92 -5.06
CA SER A 118 1.53 4.47 -5.04
C SER A 118 0.15 3.91 -5.33
N VAL A 119 0.06 2.88 -6.17
CA VAL A 119 -1.15 2.11 -6.44
C VAL A 119 -0.81 0.64 -6.68
N ILE A 120 -1.69 -0.26 -6.25
CA ILE A 120 -1.57 -1.69 -6.51
C ILE A 120 -2.66 -2.10 -7.49
N ILE A 121 -2.31 -2.93 -8.46
CA ILE A 121 -3.22 -3.56 -9.42
C ILE A 121 -3.16 -5.07 -9.20
N ASP A 122 -4.22 -5.65 -8.65
CA ASP A 122 -4.35 -7.09 -8.44
C ASP A 122 -4.84 -7.78 -9.73
N PHE A 123 -4.36 -9.00 -9.96
CA PHE A 123 -4.72 -9.89 -11.06
C PHE A 123 -5.71 -10.96 -10.58
N HIS A 124 -6.82 -11.12 -11.30
CA HIS A 124 -7.85 -12.12 -11.02
C HIS A 124 -8.37 -12.74 -12.32
N GLU A 125 -7.87 -13.93 -12.68
CA GLU A 125 -8.42 -14.75 -13.80
C GLU A 125 -8.68 -13.94 -15.09
N GLY A 126 -7.68 -13.18 -15.54
CA GLY A 126 -7.79 -12.31 -16.73
C GLY A 126 -8.44 -10.93 -16.50
N GLN A 127 -8.84 -10.61 -15.28
CA GLN A 127 -9.31 -9.28 -14.87
C GLN A 127 -8.28 -8.59 -13.97
N VAL A 128 -8.35 -7.25 -13.93
CA VAL A 128 -7.56 -6.43 -13.01
C VAL A 128 -8.47 -5.73 -12.01
N THR A 129 -8.01 -5.61 -10.76
CA THR A 129 -8.66 -4.78 -9.74
C THR A 129 -7.66 -3.76 -9.23
N ARG A 130 -7.97 -2.48 -9.40
CA ARG A 130 -7.15 -1.38 -8.89
C ARG A 130 -7.47 -1.17 -7.41
N ARG A 131 -6.45 -1.22 -6.56
CA ARG A 131 -6.54 -0.79 -5.17
C ARG A 131 -6.59 0.74 -5.12
N PRO A 132 -6.95 1.32 -3.96
CA PRO A 132 -6.89 2.76 -3.78
C PRO A 132 -5.50 3.34 -4.04
N TYR A 133 -5.47 4.58 -4.51
CA TYR A 133 -4.27 5.38 -4.64
C TYR A 133 -3.84 5.93 -3.29
N PHE A 134 -2.54 6.08 -3.13
CA PHE A 134 -1.91 6.78 -2.02
C PHE A 134 -0.98 7.83 -2.63
N ILE A 135 -1.23 9.10 -2.34
CA ILE A 135 -0.35 10.21 -2.70
C ILE A 135 0.29 10.70 -1.41
N PHE A 136 1.61 10.81 -1.39
CA PHE A 136 2.35 11.15 -0.19
C PHE A 136 3.48 12.13 -0.45
N THR A 137 3.78 12.92 0.56
CA THR A 137 4.79 13.98 0.55
C THR A 137 5.57 13.94 1.85
N PHE A 138 6.90 13.92 1.75
CA PHE A 138 7.80 13.82 2.90
C PHE A 138 8.12 15.19 3.49
N TYR A 139 8.22 15.26 4.81
CA TYR A 139 8.67 16.49 5.48
C TYR A 139 10.19 16.63 5.36
N ASP A 140 10.67 17.86 5.18
CA ASP A 140 12.11 18.17 5.08
C ASP A 140 12.81 18.20 6.45
N ASP A 141 12.07 18.59 7.49
CA ASP A 141 12.59 18.95 8.81
C ASP A 141 12.46 17.85 9.88
N LEU A 142 11.71 16.77 9.62
CA LEU A 142 11.66 15.60 10.51
C LEU A 142 11.20 14.33 9.78
N PRO A 143 11.49 13.15 10.34
CA PRO A 143 11.06 11.88 9.76
C PRO A 143 9.53 11.78 9.71
N GLY A 144 8.98 11.71 8.50
CA GLY A 144 7.57 11.42 8.28
C GLY A 144 7.00 11.98 7.00
N ASP A 145 5.72 11.72 6.79
CA ASP A 145 5.00 12.13 5.59
C ASP A 145 3.55 12.50 5.86
N VAL A 146 3.02 13.35 4.97
CA VAL A 146 1.59 13.53 4.79
C VAL A 146 1.12 12.62 3.66
N THR A 147 0.06 11.86 3.90
CA THR A 147 -0.54 10.98 2.90
C THR A 147 -2.01 11.34 2.68
N SER A 148 -2.45 11.30 1.43
CA SER A 148 -3.85 11.33 1.03
C SER A 148 -4.17 10.05 0.27
N SER A 149 -5.26 9.38 0.64
CA SER A 149 -5.73 8.19 -0.07
C SER A 149 -7.20 8.31 -0.44
N ASN A 150 -7.59 7.82 -1.62
CA ASN A 150 -9.00 7.62 -1.95
C ASN A 150 -9.54 6.28 -1.39
N GLY A 151 -8.73 5.59 -0.59
CA GLY A 151 -9.08 4.41 0.15
C GLY A 151 -9.79 4.72 1.46
N ARG A 152 -9.91 3.69 2.27
CA ARG A 152 -10.46 3.76 3.62
C ARG A 152 -9.35 3.50 4.61
N PHE A 153 -9.59 3.91 5.85
CA PHE A 153 -8.68 3.61 6.95
C PHE A 153 -8.43 2.10 7.04
N MET A 154 -7.21 1.69 6.68
CA MET A 154 -6.70 0.34 6.78
C MET A 154 -5.35 0.43 7.48
N CYS A 155 -5.30 -0.02 8.73
CA CYS A 155 -4.14 0.07 9.62
C CYS A 155 -2.87 -0.64 9.15
N TYR A 156 -2.90 -1.33 8.02
CA TYR A 156 -1.75 -2.00 7.39
C TYR A 156 -1.46 -1.50 5.97
N SER A 157 -2.27 -0.58 5.41
CA SER A 157 -2.17 -0.23 3.99
C SER A 157 -1.26 0.95 3.69
N ASP A 158 -1.00 1.82 4.66
CA ASP A 158 -0.06 2.94 4.45
C ASP A 158 0.62 3.37 5.78
N PRO A 159 1.96 3.49 5.80
CA PRO A 159 2.77 3.94 6.94
C PRO A 159 2.70 5.43 7.29
N GLY A 160 1.97 6.23 6.51
CA GLY A 160 2.02 7.69 6.65
C GLY A 160 1.73 8.21 8.05
N ASP A 161 2.43 9.27 8.44
CA ASP A 161 2.27 9.88 9.77
C ASP A 161 0.97 10.69 9.87
N ASP A 162 0.67 11.47 8.83
CA ASP A 162 -0.58 12.24 8.72
C ASP A 162 -1.39 11.80 7.49
N ILE A 163 -2.21 10.76 7.68
CA ILE A 163 -3.04 10.18 6.63
C ILE A 163 -4.45 10.77 6.64
N ALA A 164 -4.87 11.33 5.50
CA ALA A 164 -6.25 11.67 5.22
C ALA A 164 -6.88 10.67 4.23
N TYR A 165 -8.10 10.21 4.55
CA TYR A 165 -8.85 9.28 3.73
C TYR A 165 -10.05 9.99 3.10
N TYR A 166 -10.12 9.95 1.78
CA TYR A 166 -11.17 10.53 0.96
C TYR A 166 -11.87 9.40 0.20
N PRO A 167 -12.61 8.51 0.90
CA PRO A 167 -13.29 7.42 0.23
C PRO A 167 -14.23 7.99 -0.83
N THR A 168 -14.33 7.34 -1.98
CA THR A 168 -15.19 7.69 -3.13
C THR A 168 -14.69 8.80 -4.07
N VAL A 169 -13.61 9.51 -3.74
CA VAL A 169 -13.03 10.47 -4.69
C VAL A 169 -12.24 9.75 -5.77
N ASN A 170 -12.25 10.31 -6.98
CA ASN A 170 -11.43 9.81 -8.08
C ASN A 170 -9.95 10.26 -7.91
N PHE A 171 -9.07 9.77 -8.80
CA PHE A 171 -7.64 10.10 -8.72
C PHE A 171 -7.36 11.60 -8.92
N GLU A 172 -8.05 12.24 -9.86
CA GLU A 172 -7.91 13.68 -10.11
C GLU A 172 -8.22 14.51 -8.87
N GLU A 173 -9.39 14.29 -8.27
CA GLU A 173 -9.81 14.96 -7.04
C GLU A 173 -8.82 14.68 -5.89
N LEU A 174 -8.29 13.45 -5.81
CA LEU A 174 -7.29 13.09 -4.80
C LEU A 174 -6.01 13.91 -4.97
N THR A 175 -5.51 14.09 -6.20
CA THR A 175 -4.30 14.91 -6.45
C THR A 175 -4.51 16.36 -6.01
N GLN A 176 -5.68 16.93 -6.30
CA GLN A 176 -6.03 18.29 -5.92
C GLN A 176 -6.13 18.44 -4.39
N LEU A 177 -6.80 17.49 -3.72
CA LEU A 177 -6.94 17.46 -2.26
C LEU A 177 -5.58 17.33 -1.57
N HIS A 178 -4.69 16.48 -2.09
CA HIS A 178 -3.34 16.33 -1.55
C HIS A 178 -2.54 17.64 -1.68
N TYR A 179 -2.56 18.27 -2.85
CA TYR A 179 -1.90 19.55 -3.06
C TYR A 179 -2.44 20.65 -2.13
N GLN A 180 -3.76 20.75 -1.96
CA GLN A 180 -4.39 21.68 -1.02
C GLN A 180 -3.94 21.42 0.42
N LYS A 181 -3.84 20.14 0.82
CA LYS A 181 -3.36 19.74 2.15
C LYS A 181 -1.93 20.21 2.39
N ILE A 182 -1.01 19.96 1.46
CA ILE A 182 0.39 20.42 1.56
C ILE A 182 0.46 21.95 1.69
N MET A 183 -0.28 22.68 0.85
CA MET A 183 -0.30 24.14 0.87
C MET A 183 -0.85 24.70 2.19
N TYR A 184 -1.85 24.05 2.77
CA TYR A 184 -2.43 24.43 4.07
C TYR A 184 -1.45 24.19 5.23
N LEU A 185 -0.66 23.12 5.18
CA LEU A 185 0.33 22.81 6.22
C LEU A 185 1.42 23.88 6.36
N LYS A 186 1.66 24.69 5.30
CA LYS A 186 2.67 25.77 5.27
C LYS A 186 4.05 25.32 5.76
N ARG A 187 4.45 24.12 5.36
CA ARG A 187 5.67 23.46 5.83
C ARG A 187 6.57 23.09 4.66
N ALA A 188 7.89 23.11 4.91
CA ALA A 188 8.87 22.66 3.94
C ALA A 188 8.70 21.16 3.68
N CYS A 189 8.68 20.79 2.40
CA CYS A 189 8.57 19.40 1.95
C CYS A 189 9.87 19.02 1.27
N LEU A 190 10.30 17.78 1.47
CA LEU A 190 11.47 17.22 0.83
C LEU A 190 11.21 17.07 -0.68
N ILE A 191 12.22 17.35 -1.49
CA ILE A 191 12.16 17.20 -2.95
C ILE A 191 12.84 15.89 -3.34
N ILE A 192 12.07 14.98 -3.95
CA ILE A 192 12.51 13.69 -4.47
C ILE A 192 13.13 13.90 -5.85
N ASN A 193 14.44 13.75 -5.95
CA ASN A 193 15.21 14.10 -7.14
C ASN A 193 15.22 12.96 -8.18
N ASP A 194 15.24 11.71 -7.71
CA ASP A 194 15.34 10.52 -8.56
C ASP A 194 14.64 9.30 -7.94
N ASN A 195 14.74 8.16 -8.65
CA ASN A 195 14.10 6.93 -8.25
C ASN A 195 14.83 6.21 -7.11
N GLU A 196 16.13 6.45 -6.92
CA GLU A 196 16.88 5.85 -5.82
C GLU A 196 16.42 6.48 -4.49
N GLU A 197 16.29 7.81 -4.47
CA GLU A 197 15.72 8.54 -3.33
C GLU A 197 14.26 8.13 -3.06
N LEU A 198 13.45 7.98 -4.12
CA LEU A 198 12.07 7.51 -3.97
C LEU A 198 11.97 6.11 -3.35
N ILE A 199 12.84 5.18 -3.78
CA ILE A 199 12.91 3.82 -3.24
C ILE A 199 13.30 3.88 -1.77
N GLN A 200 14.38 4.61 -1.43
CA GLN A 200 14.84 4.70 -0.04
C GLN A 200 13.74 5.22 0.89
N LEU A 201 13.13 6.35 0.54
CA LEU A 201 12.08 6.97 1.35
C LEU A 201 10.84 6.06 1.51
N SER A 202 10.52 5.31 0.46
CA SER A 202 9.39 4.37 0.47
C SER A 202 9.71 3.10 1.27
N ASP A 203 10.95 2.63 1.27
CA ASP A 203 11.43 1.52 2.09
C ASP A 203 11.40 1.88 3.58
N GLU A 204 11.87 3.07 3.95
CA GLU A 204 11.80 3.57 5.32
C GLU A 204 10.35 3.61 5.84
N ARG A 205 9.44 4.10 4.99
CA ARG A 205 7.99 4.06 5.23
C ARG A 205 7.50 2.63 5.43
N LEU A 206 7.80 1.72 4.51
CA LEU A 206 7.35 0.32 4.59
C LEU A 206 7.85 -0.39 5.85
N VAL A 207 9.15 -0.25 6.17
CA VAL A 207 9.77 -0.83 7.37
C VAL A 207 9.08 -0.31 8.63
N LYS A 208 8.83 1.00 8.71
CA LYS A 208 8.11 1.61 9.84
C LYS A 208 6.73 1.00 10.05
N SER A 209 5.93 0.81 8.98
CA SER A 209 4.62 0.14 9.09
C SER A 209 4.75 -1.30 9.57
N ILE A 210 5.65 -2.08 8.96
CA ILE A 210 5.85 -3.49 9.32
C ILE A 210 6.27 -3.62 10.79
N ASP A 211 7.23 -2.81 11.24
CA ASP A 211 7.72 -2.87 12.61
C ASP A 211 6.65 -2.44 13.63
N GLN A 212 5.80 -1.46 13.29
CA GLN A 212 4.63 -1.12 14.12
C GLN A 212 3.65 -2.29 14.24
N LEU A 213 3.36 -2.98 13.14
CA LEU A 213 2.46 -4.15 13.16
C LEU A 213 3.06 -5.32 13.96
N ILE A 214 4.37 -5.51 13.89
CA ILE A 214 5.09 -6.52 14.71
C ILE A 214 5.05 -6.14 16.18
N HIS A 215 5.34 -4.89 16.52
CA HIS A 215 5.32 -4.40 17.90
C HIS A 215 3.94 -4.58 18.55
N ARG A 216 2.86 -4.36 17.78
CA ARG A 216 1.48 -4.60 18.21
C ARG A 216 1.10 -6.09 18.27
N GLY A 217 1.97 -6.98 17.82
CA GLY A 217 1.74 -8.42 17.72
C GLY A 217 0.73 -8.82 16.64
N ILE A 218 0.40 -7.90 15.73
CA ILE A 218 -0.48 -8.13 14.58
C ILE A 218 0.24 -8.95 13.53
N LEU A 219 1.49 -8.61 13.23
CA LEU A 219 2.35 -9.45 12.39
C LEU A 219 3.29 -10.25 13.30
N LYS A 220 3.39 -11.55 13.03
CA LYS A 220 4.36 -12.42 13.70
C LYS A 220 5.17 -13.19 12.69
N TYR A 221 6.46 -13.31 12.93
CA TYR A 221 7.33 -14.16 12.14
C TYR A 221 6.77 -15.57 12.10
N SER A 222 6.69 -16.11 10.88
CA SER A 222 6.41 -17.52 10.66
C SER A 222 7.65 -18.13 10.01
N PHE A 223 8.13 -19.23 10.58
CA PHE A 223 9.19 -20.01 9.96
C PHE A 223 8.55 -20.79 8.82
N SER A 224 8.78 -20.35 7.59
CA SER A 224 8.55 -21.17 6.41
C SER A 224 9.88 -21.81 6.01
N GLU A 225 9.91 -23.14 6.00
CA GLU A 225 10.94 -23.93 5.29
C GLU A 225 10.69 -23.88 3.78
#